data_AF-A0A944IXE2-F1
#
_entry.id   AF-A0A944IXE2-F1
#
_cell.length_a   1.000
_cell.length_b   1.000
_cell.length_c   1.000
_cell.angle_alpha   90.00
_cell.angle_beta   90.00
_cell.angle_gamma   90.00
#
_symmetry.space_group_name_H-M   'P 1'
#
loop_
_entity.id
_entity.type
_entity.pdbx_description
1 polymer ?
#
loop_
_entity_poly.entity_id
_entity_poly.type
_entity_poly.pdbx_seq_one_letter_code
_entity_poly.pdbx_strand_id
1 'polypeptide(L)'
;MRRPLVWVAVASAAISLALAALGLRLPMPIAAAAYFLGMGGVGLLSPLWETEIQRRIPPQALGRAGSFDTLISFAARLLGLAMAAPLAEVTGTAAPLLVAAVFTAAANLSVLLLQDVRALPGREPAFALR
;
A
#
# COMPACT_ATOMS: atom_id res chain seq x y z
N MET A 1 7.70 -15.98 11.90
CA MET A 1 7.07 -15.77 10.56
C MET A 1 8.20 -15.55 9.55
N ARG A 2 8.34 -16.40 8.52
CA ARG A 2 9.56 -16.43 7.69
C ARG A 2 9.66 -15.34 6.60
N ARG A 3 8.58 -14.59 6.29
CA ARG A 3 8.55 -13.49 5.30
C ARG A 3 7.45 -12.46 5.62
N PRO A 4 7.62 -11.62 6.66
CA PRO A 4 6.58 -10.67 7.09
C PRO A 4 6.19 -9.67 5.98
N LEU A 5 7.14 -9.23 5.15
CA LEU A 5 6.89 -8.29 4.05
C LEU A 5 6.00 -8.85 2.93
N VAL A 6 6.08 -10.16 2.66
CA VAL A 6 5.20 -10.81 1.67
C VAL A 6 3.77 -10.85 2.18
N TRP A 7 3.57 -11.18 3.45
CA TRP A 7 2.25 -11.18 4.07
C TRP A 7 1.63 -9.79 4.09
N VAL A 8 2.43 -8.76 4.37
CA VAL A 8 1.96 -7.38 4.30
C VAL A 8 1.62 -6.95 2.88
N ALA A 9 2.45 -7.25 1.88
CA ALA A 9 2.13 -6.92 0.49
C ALA A 9 0.82 -7.58 0.03
N VAL A 10 0.60 -8.85 0.37
CA VAL A 10 -0.62 -9.59 0.02
C VAL A 10 -1.83 -9.09 0.80
N ALA A 11 -1.69 -8.85 2.11
CA ALA A 11 -2.79 -8.37 2.94
C ALA A 11 -3.19 -6.93 2.57
N SER A 12 -2.23 -6.05 2.30
CA SER A 12 -2.50 -4.68 1.84
C SER A 12 -3.09 -4.68 0.42
N ALA A 13 -2.72 -5.62 -0.46
CA ALA A 13 -3.36 -5.78 -1.75
C ALA A 13 -4.85 -6.16 -1.64
N ALA A 14 -5.31 -6.71 -0.51
CA ALA A 14 -6.73 -7.03 -0.27
C ALA A 14 -7.63 -5.77 -0.25
N ILE A 15 -7.08 -4.57 -0.01
CA ILE A 15 -7.84 -3.32 -0.18
C ILE A 15 -8.38 -3.17 -1.62
N SER A 16 -7.65 -3.70 -2.60
CA SER A 16 -8.03 -3.71 -4.01
C SER A 16 -9.28 -4.57 -4.25
N LEU A 17 -9.47 -5.62 -3.45
CA LEU A 17 -10.68 -6.45 -3.49
C LEU A 17 -11.90 -5.65 -3.01
N ALA A 18 -11.74 -4.79 -2.00
CA ALA A 18 -12.82 -3.92 -1.54
C ALA A 18 -13.23 -2.90 -2.62
N LEU A 19 -12.24 -2.28 -3.28
CA LEU A 19 -12.48 -1.37 -4.41
C LEU A 19 -13.17 -2.07 -5.58
N ALA A 20 -12.72 -3.28 -5.93
CA ALA A 20 -13.35 -4.09 -6.98
C ALA A 20 -14.78 -4.51 -6.59
N ALA A 21 -15.00 -4.89 -5.33
CA ALA A 21 -16.33 -5.25 -4.84
C ALA A 21 -17.32 -4.09 -4.96
N LEU A 22 -16.89 -2.86 -4.62
CA LEU A 22 -17.70 -1.66 -4.77
C LEU A 22 -17.94 -1.32 -6.25
N GLY A 23 -16.90 -1.41 -7.10
CA GLY A 23 -17.00 -1.14 -8.54
C GLY A 23 -17.95 -2.12 -9.27
N LEU A 24 -17.94 -3.39 -8.87
CA LEU A 24 -18.82 -4.45 -9.38
C LEU A 24 -20.18 -4.50 -8.67
N ARG A 25 -20.44 -3.61 -7.72
CA ARG A 25 -21.69 -3.53 -6.94
C ARG A 25 -22.02 -4.85 -6.22
N LEU A 26 -21.01 -5.53 -5.69
CA LEU A 26 -21.16 -6.76 -4.91
C LEU A 26 -21.94 -6.52 -3.60
N PRO A 27 -22.53 -7.57 -3.01
CA PRO A 27 -23.20 -7.51 -1.72
C PRO A 27 -22.34 -6.86 -0.62
N MET A 28 -22.98 -6.02 0.21
CA MET A 28 -22.33 -5.30 1.30
C MET A 28 -21.46 -6.19 2.23
N PRO A 29 -21.86 -7.42 2.61
CA PRO A 29 -21.02 -8.28 3.43
C PRO A 29 -19.66 -8.62 2.80
N ILE A 30 -19.62 -8.77 1.47
CA ILE A 30 -18.38 -9.07 0.73
C ILE A 30 -17.46 -7.85 0.72
N ALA A 31 -18.01 -6.67 0.42
CA ALA A 31 -17.24 -5.42 0.46
C ALA A 31 -16.70 -5.13 1.86
N ALA A 32 -17.50 -5.36 2.91
CA ALA A 32 -17.09 -5.18 4.31
C ALA A 32 -15.97 -6.15 4.72
N ALA A 33 -16.09 -7.44 4.36
CA ALA A 33 -15.04 -8.43 4.64
C ALA A 33 -13.73 -8.10 3.91
N ALA A 34 -13.81 -7.71 2.63
CA ALA A 34 -12.64 -7.29 1.86
C ALA A 34 -11.97 -6.04 2.46
N TYR A 35 -12.78 -5.06 2.89
CA TYR A 35 -12.27 -3.86 3.55
C TYR A 35 -11.60 -4.18 4.89
N PHE A 36 -12.20 -5.06 5.70
CA PHE A 36 -11.63 -5.50 6.97
C PHE A 36 -10.26 -6.17 6.77
N LEU A 37 -10.15 -7.09 5.81
CA LEU A 37 -8.89 -7.75 5.47
C LEU A 37 -7.83 -6.74 4.97
N GLY A 38 -8.23 -5.83 4.09
CA GLY A 38 -7.35 -4.77 3.59
C GLY A 38 -6.81 -3.87 4.69
N MET A 39 -7.69 -3.39 5.59
CA MET A 39 -7.29 -2.57 6.74
C MET A 39 -6.43 -3.33 7.75
N GLY A 40 -6.67 -4.63 7.93
CA GLY A 40 -5.77 -5.49 8.72
C GLY A 40 -4.35 -5.53 8.14
N GLY A 41 -4.23 -5.62 6.81
CA GLY A 41 -2.94 -5.55 6.12
C GLY A 41 -2.23 -4.21 6.30
N VAL A 42 -2.95 -3.10 6.15
CA VAL A 42 -2.42 -1.74 6.40
C VAL A 42 -1.97 -1.58 7.86
N GLY A 43 -2.72 -2.13 8.81
CA GLY A 43 -2.36 -2.13 10.23
C GLY A 43 -1.05 -2.87 10.51
N LEU A 44 -0.74 -3.92 9.76
CA LEU A 44 0.56 -4.61 9.83
C LEU A 44 1.67 -3.86 9.07
N LEU A 45 1.34 -3.17 7.99
CA LEU A 45 2.27 -2.38 7.19
C LEU A 45 2.87 -1.22 8.00
N SER A 46 2.04 -0.44 8.70
CA SER A 46 2.48 0.74 9.45
C SER A 46 3.68 0.49 10.39
N PRO A 47 3.63 -0.46 11.34
CA PRO A 47 4.73 -0.69 12.27
C PRO A 47 5.98 -1.28 11.58
N LEU A 48 5.80 -2.10 10.54
CA LEU A 48 6.94 -2.65 9.79
C LEU A 48 7.64 -1.57 8.95
N TRP A 49 6.87 -0.68 8.34
CA TRP A 49 7.39 0.46 7.59
C TRP A 49 8.22 1.39 8.48
N GLU A 50 7.67 1.76 9.64
CA GLU A 50 8.37 2.58 10.62
C GLU A 50 9.69 1.93 11.07
N THR A 51 9.65 0.62 11.35
CA THR A 51 10.85 -0.14 11.74
C THR A 51 11.90 -0.19 10.62
N GLU A 52 11.49 -0.39 9.37
CA GLU A 52 12.40 -0.44 8.21
C GLU A 52 13.01 0.94 7.89
N ILE A 53 12.22 2.01 7.97
CA ILE A 53 12.71 3.39 7.83
C ILE A 53 13.80 3.66 8.87
N GLN A 54 13.53 3.35 10.14
CA GLN A 54 14.47 3.56 11.23
C GLN A 54 15.75 2.75 11.07
N ARG A 55 15.67 1.55 10.48
CA ARG A 55 16.84 0.68 10.22
C ARG A 55 17.68 1.13 9.03
N ARG A 56 17.07 1.71 7.99
CA ARG A 56 17.74 2.00 6.71
C ARG A 56 18.16 3.46 6.54
N ILE A 57 17.52 4.39 7.26
CA ILE A 57 17.76 5.83 7.09
C ILE A 57 18.60 6.37 8.26
N PRO A 58 19.70 7.10 7.98
CA PRO A 58 20.52 7.72 9.02
C PRO A 58 19.70 8.67 9.92
N PRO A 59 19.99 8.75 11.23
CA PRO A 59 19.20 9.54 12.19
C PRO A 59 18.99 11.00 11.78
N GLN A 60 19.99 11.61 11.16
CA GLN A 60 19.95 13.01 10.72
C GLN A 60 19.01 13.25 9.53
N ALA A 61 18.72 12.21 8.75
CA ALA A 61 17.85 12.26 7.58
C ALA A 61 16.42 11.78 7.85
N LEU A 62 16.18 11.08 8.98
CA LEU A 62 14.87 10.52 9.36
C LEU A 62 13.75 11.57 9.35
N GLY A 63 13.99 12.73 9.95
CA GLY A 63 12.98 13.80 10.03
C GLY A 63 12.55 14.30 8.65
N ARG A 64 13.48 14.41 7.69
CA ARG A 64 13.16 14.80 6.31
C ARG A 64 12.42 13.69 5.58
N ALA A 65 12.88 12.44 5.70
CA ALA A 65 12.26 11.30 5.04
C ALA A 65 10.79 11.12 5.49
N GLY A 66 10.53 11.16 6.79
CA GLY A 66 9.16 11.08 7.34
C GLY A 66 8.29 12.26 6.94
N SER A 67 8.85 13.47 6.87
CA SER A 67 8.14 14.67 6.41
C SER A 67 7.72 14.55 4.95
N PHE A 68 8.60 14.05 4.07
CA PHE A 68 8.26 13.79 2.67
C PHE A 68 7.21 12.68 2.52
N ASP A 69 7.34 11.57 3.26
CA ASP A 69 6.37 10.47 3.24
C ASP A 69 4.96 10.93 3.63
N THR A 70 4.88 11.72 4.70
CA THR A 70 3.63 12.32 5.18
C THR A 70 3.06 13.30 4.15
N LEU A 71 3.88 14.21 3.64
CA LEU A 71 3.46 15.22 2.66
C LEU A 71 2.93 14.57 1.37
N ILE A 72 3.64 13.58 0.84
CA ILE A 72 3.24 12.84 -0.36
C ILE A 72 1.93 12.10 -0.11
N SER A 73 1.79 11.44 1.04
CA SER A 73 0.56 10.73 1.42
C SER A 73 -0.65 11.66 1.55
N PHE A 74 -0.47 12.84 2.13
CA PHE A 74 -1.53 13.86 2.22
C PHE A 74 -1.89 14.40 0.84
N ALA A 75 -0.89 14.78 0.04
CA ALA A 75 -1.11 15.28 -1.32
C ALA A 75 -1.85 14.26 -2.17
N ALA A 76 -1.43 12.99 -2.16
CA ALA A 76 -2.09 11.91 -2.90
C ALA A 76 -3.56 11.72 -2.47
N ARG A 77 -3.85 11.78 -1.17
CA ARG A 77 -5.22 11.63 -0.65
C ARG A 77 -6.11 12.80 -1.06
N LEU A 78 -5.61 14.03 -0.97
CA LEU A 78 -6.34 15.23 -1.41
C LEU A 78 -6.59 15.22 -2.91
N LEU A 79 -5.58 14.88 -3.71
CA LEU A 79 -5.71 14.74 -5.17
C LEU A 79 -6.72 13.64 -5.52
N GLY A 80 -6.66 12.49 -4.85
CA GLY A 80 -7.62 11.41 -5.05
C GLY A 80 -9.06 11.85 -4.77
N LEU A 81 -9.30 12.56 -3.66
CA LEU A 81 -10.61 13.10 -3.32
C LEU A 81 -11.09 14.16 -4.32
N ALA A 82 -10.20 15.07 -4.74
CA ALA A 82 -10.52 16.12 -5.70
C ALA A 82 -10.89 15.55 -7.08
N MET A 83 -10.23 14.47 -7.52
CA MET A 83 -10.49 13.83 -8.82
C MET A 83 -11.66 12.84 -8.78
N ALA A 84 -12.02 12.30 -7.62
CA ALA A 84 -13.02 11.24 -7.51
C ALA A 84 -14.38 11.63 -8.09
N ALA A 85 -14.92 12.80 -7.71
CA ALA A 85 -16.24 13.25 -8.17
C ALA A 85 -16.25 13.58 -9.68
N PRO A 86 -15.34 14.41 -10.23
CA PRO A 86 -15.29 14.67 -11.67
C PRO A 86 -15.14 13.41 -12.52
N LEU A 87 -14.29 12.46 -12.10
CA LEU A 87 -14.15 11.19 -12.81
C LEU A 87 -15.44 10.37 -12.77
N ALA A 88 -16.13 10.37 -11.63
CA ALA A 88 -17.41 9.66 -11.48
C ALA A 88 -18.53 10.27 -12.34
N GLU A 89 -18.54 11.60 -12.52
CA GLU A 89 -19.52 12.27 -13.40
C GLU A 89 -19.30 11.91 -14.87
N VAL A 90 -18.05 11.81 -15.32
CA VAL A 90 -17.72 11.53 -16.73
C VAL A 90 -17.80 10.03 -17.06
N THR A 91 -17.39 9.16 -16.14
CA THR A 91 -17.21 7.72 -16.40
C THR A 91 -18.13 6.80 -15.60
N GLY A 92 -18.97 7.37 -14.72
CA GLY A 92 -19.69 6.62 -13.69
C GLY A 92 -18.77 6.20 -12.54
N THR A 93 -19.33 5.56 -11.51
CA THR A 93 -18.58 5.17 -10.31
C THR A 93 -17.75 3.89 -10.47
N ALA A 94 -18.17 2.97 -11.35
CA ALA A 94 -17.55 1.66 -11.49
C ALA A 94 -16.14 1.71 -12.10
N ALA A 95 -15.96 2.45 -13.19
CA ALA A 95 -14.67 2.57 -13.88
C ALA A 95 -13.54 3.11 -12.98
N PRO A 96 -13.69 4.25 -12.27
CA PRO A 96 -12.62 4.77 -11.42
C PRO A 96 -12.32 3.85 -10.23
N LEU A 97 -13.32 3.15 -9.67
CA LEU A 97 -13.12 2.16 -8.62
C LEU A 97 -12.30 0.95 -9.10
N LEU A 98 -12.58 0.45 -10.31
CA LEU A 98 -11.81 -0.66 -10.89
C LEU A 98 -10.39 -0.25 -11.26
N VAL A 99 -10.20 0.96 -11.81
CA VAL A 99 -8.87 1.51 -12.08
C VAL A 99 -8.08 1.65 -10.78
N ALA A 100 -8.70 2.19 -9.73
CA ALA A 100 -8.08 2.31 -8.41
C ALA A 100 -7.74 0.93 -7.82
N ALA A 101 -8.60 -0.08 -8.01
CA ALA A 101 -8.33 -1.45 -7.58
C ALA A 101 -7.07 -2.02 -8.26
N VAL A 102 -6.98 -1.91 -9.59
CA VAL A 102 -5.82 -2.40 -10.35
C VAL A 102 -4.55 -1.64 -9.96
N PHE A 103 -4.63 -0.31 -9.87
CA PHE A 103 -3.50 0.53 -9.48
C PHE A 103 -2.98 0.18 -8.08
N THR A 104 -3.88 0.00 -7.12
CA THR A 104 -3.51 -0.34 -5.74
C THR A 104 -2.92 -1.75 -5.65
N ALA A 105 -3.49 -2.71 -6.37
CA ALA A 105 -2.94 -4.07 -6.45
C ALA A 105 -1.54 -4.05 -7.06
N ALA A 106 -1.36 -3.34 -8.17
CA ALA A 106 -0.07 -3.21 -8.85
C ALA A 106 0.98 -2.57 -7.93
N ALA A 107 0.65 -1.47 -7.25
CA ALA A 107 1.55 -0.80 -6.32
C ALA A 107 1.99 -1.73 -5.18
N ASN A 108 1.05 -2.41 -4.51
CA ASN A 108 1.37 -3.32 -3.40
C ASN A 108 2.16 -4.56 -3.87
N LEU A 109 1.77 -5.16 -5.00
CA LEU A 109 2.43 -6.36 -5.52
C LEU A 109 3.80 -6.04 -6.15
N SER A 110 4.03 -4.81 -6.59
CA SER A 110 5.34 -4.39 -7.12
C SER A 110 6.46 -4.53 -6.09
N VAL A 111 6.14 -4.46 -4.79
CA VAL A 111 7.09 -4.71 -3.69
C VAL A 111 7.68 -6.13 -3.76
N LEU A 112 6.94 -7.11 -4.28
CA LEU A 112 7.44 -8.47 -4.50
C LEU A 112 8.48 -8.56 -5.62
N LEU A 113 8.61 -7.51 -6.44
CA LEU A 113 9.65 -7.41 -7.47
C LEU A 113 11.00 -6.98 -6.88
N LEU A 114 11.02 -6.42 -5.66
CA LEU A 114 12.25 -6.02 -4.99
C LEU A 114 13.01 -7.26 -4.51
N GLN A 115 14.28 -7.38 -4.93
CA GLN A 115 15.13 -8.51 -4.53
C GLN A 115 15.32 -8.60 -3.01
N ASP A 116 15.42 -7.45 -2.33
CA ASP A 116 15.49 -7.34 -0.87
C ASP A 116 14.31 -8.02 -0.15
N VAL A 117 13.12 -7.99 -0.75
CA VAL A 117 11.90 -8.60 -0.19
C VAL A 117 11.84 -10.10 -0.46
N ARG A 118 12.44 -10.54 -1.58
CA ARG A 118 12.53 -11.96 -1.98
C ARG A 118 13.69 -12.70 -1.31
N ALA A 119 14.72 -11.98 -0.89
CA ALA A 119 15.91 -12.54 -0.26
C ALA A 119 15.57 -13.23 1.09
N LEU A 120 16.22 -14.36 1.35
CA LEU A 120 16.04 -15.13 2.59
C LEU A 120 16.61 -14.35 3.79
N PRO A 121 16.03 -14.50 5.00
CA PRO A 121 16.63 -13.98 6.23
C PRO A 121 18.00 -14.65 6.40
N GLY A 122 19.08 -13.90 6.25
CA GLY A 122 20.45 -14.43 6.33
C GLY A 122 21.48 -13.74 5.44
N ARG A 123 21.08 -12.86 4.51
CA ARG A 123 22.04 -11.98 3.84
C ARG A 123 22.10 -10.67 4.62
N GLU A 124 23.19 -10.45 5.35
CA GLU A 124 23.51 -9.11 5.82
C GLU A 124 23.37 -8.14 4.64
N PRO A 125 22.75 -6.96 4.84
CA PRO A 125 22.77 -5.95 3.82
C PRO A 125 24.24 -5.67 3.49
N ALA A 126 24.62 -5.86 2.23
CA ALA A 126 25.92 -5.46 1.69
C ALA A 126 26.04 -3.92 1.61
N PHE A 127 25.58 -3.23 2.65
CA PHE A 127 25.80 -1.82 2.92
C PHE A 127 26.93 -1.62 3.94
N ALA A 128 27.72 -2.68 4.19
CA ALA A 128 29.13 -2.49 4.44
C ALA A 128 29.81 -2.35 3.07
N LEU A 129 29.89 -1.14 2.53
CA LEU A 129 31.03 -0.64 1.76
C LEU A 129 30.76 0.80 1.26
N ARG A 130 31.48 1.72 1.91
CA ARG A 130 31.90 3.08 1.52
C ARG A 130 30.98 4.24 1.85
#